data_AF-A0A930W1P5-F1
#
_entry.id   AF-A0A930W1P5-F1
#
_cell.length_a   1.000
_cell.length_b   1.000
_cell.length_c   1.000
_cell.angle_alpha   90.00
_cell.angle_beta   90.00
_cell.angle_gamma   90.00
#
_symmetry.space_group_name_H-M   'P 1'
#
loop_
_entity.id
_entity.type
_entity.pdbx_description
1 polymer ?
#
loop_
_entity_poly.entity_id
_entity_poly.type
_entity_poly.pdbx_seq_one_letter_code
_entity_poly.pdbx_strand_id
1 'polypeptide(L)'
;MATVTVSIHAPVIDWIMQNVHEDQVAPDVLDQLNAWKTGEKQPTLKQLEAMSRKTHIPFGYFLLQTPPDEDIALAEYRTVGSKKSQKPSRELIDILDQMTAIQDWMRDDLKREQSDAAT
;
A
#
# COMPACT_ATOMS: atom_id res chain seq x y z
N MET A 1 -10.27 -19.53 20.06
CA MET A 1 -10.55 -19.16 18.65
C MET A 1 -9.44 -19.75 17.79
N ALA A 2 -9.74 -20.27 16.61
CA ALA A 2 -8.72 -20.82 15.72
C ALA A 2 -7.80 -19.70 15.23
N THR A 3 -6.48 -19.89 15.39
CA THR A 3 -5.47 -18.94 14.92
C THR A 3 -5.04 -19.35 13.52
N VAL A 4 -5.31 -18.50 12.52
CA VAL A 4 -4.88 -18.72 11.14
C VAL A 4 -3.53 -18.06 10.93
N THR A 5 -2.53 -18.87 10.56
CA THR A 5 -1.18 -18.44 10.17
C THR A 5 -1.09 -18.30 8.66
N VAL A 6 -0.28 -17.35 8.20
CA VAL A 6 -0.07 -17.04 6.79
C VAL A 6 1.41 -16.84 6.56
N SER A 7 1.96 -17.50 5.54
CA SER A 7 3.35 -17.28 5.12
C SER A 7 3.43 -16.08 4.19
N ILE A 8 4.38 -15.18 4.44
CA ILE A 8 4.68 -14.05 3.54
C ILE A 8 5.88 -14.44 2.67
N HIS A 9 5.89 -14.03 1.41
CA HIS A 9 7.03 -14.24 0.52
C HIS A 9 8.18 -13.25 0.82
N ALA A 10 9.41 -13.75 0.94
CA ALA A 10 10.59 -12.92 1.24
C ALA A 10 10.77 -11.70 0.32
N PRO A 11 10.56 -11.79 -1.02
CA PRO A 11 10.63 -10.62 -1.90
C PRO A 11 9.65 -9.50 -1.53
N VAL A 12 8.46 -9.86 -1.05
CA VAL A 12 7.46 -8.88 -0.59
C VAL A 12 7.92 -8.21 0.70
N ILE A 13 8.53 -8.95 1.62
CA ILE A 13 9.10 -8.37 2.84
C ILE A 13 10.25 -7.41 2.52
N ASP A 14 11.14 -7.78 1.59
CA ASP A 14 12.21 -6.89 1.14
C ASP A 14 11.67 -5.59 0.56
N TRP A 15 10.62 -5.70 -0.24
CA TRP A 15 9.94 -4.53 -0.77
C TRP A 15 9.25 -3.71 0.32
N ILE A 16 8.62 -4.33 1.33
CA ILE A 16 8.03 -3.62 2.47
C ILE A 16 9.12 -2.81 3.18
N MET A 17 10.26 -3.43 3.51
CA MET A 17 11.37 -2.75 4.17
C MET A 17 11.91 -1.56 3.36
N GLN A 18 11.88 -1.61 2.02
CA GLN A 18 12.30 -0.50 1.17
C GLN A 18 11.31 0.66 1.10
N ASN A 19 10.02 0.40 1.33
CA ASN A 19 8.94 1.41 1.23
C ASN A 19 8.48 1.92 2.61
N VAL A 20 9.01 1.34 3.69
CA VAL A 20 8.80 1.81 5.05
C VAL A 20 9.87 2.84 5.39
N HIS A 21 9.43 4.00 5.88
CA HIS A 21 10.30 5.04 6.41
C HIS A 21 10.89 4.59 7.74
N GLU A 22 12.19 4.33 7.78
CA GLU A 22 12.92 3.82 8.96
C GLU A 22 12.82 4.78 10.17
N ASP A 23 12.63 6.07 9.90
CA ASP A 23 12.38 7.12 10.89
C ASP A 23 10.96 7.14 11.46
N GLN A 24 10.00 6.50 10.80
CA GLN A 24 8.59 6.45 11.23
C GLN A 24 8.19 5.12 11.89
N VAL A 25 9.07 4.11 11.86
CA VAL A 25 8.74 2.76 12.30
C VAL A 25 9.63 2.31 13.45
N ALA A 26 8.99 1.78 14.49
CA ALA A 26 9.68 1.34 15.69
C ALA A 26 10.58 0.11 15.40
N PRO A 27 11.73 -0.05 16.10
CA PRO A 27 12.67 -1.14 15.86
C PRO A 27 12.06 -2.55 15.94
N ASP A 28 11.03 -2.73 16.78
CA ASP A 28 10.31 -4.01 16.94
C ASP A 28 9.66 -4.48 15.64
N VAL A 29 9.24 -3.55 14.78
CA VAL A 29 8.64 -3.87 13.48
C VAL A 29 9.68 -4.44 12.52
N LEU A 30 10.87 -3.84 12.47
CA LEU A 30 11.95 -4.32 11.60
C LEU A 30 12.41 -5.71 12.03
N ASP A 31 12.56 -5.94 13.34
CA ASP A 31 12.90 -7.26 13.88
C ASP A 31 11.83 -8.30 13.54
N GLN A 32 10.56 -7.93 13.67
CA GLN A 32 9.44 -8.83 13.36
C GLN A 32 9.35 -9.16 11.87
N LEU A 33 9.56 -8.18 10.99
CA LEU A 33 9.62 -8.40 9.53
C LEU A 33 10.81 -9.29 9.15
N ASN A 34 11.97 -9.11 9.80
CA ASN A 34 13.14 -9.97 9.60
C ASN A 34 12.86 -11.41 10.04
N ALA A 35 12.23 -11.63 11.19
CA ALA A 35 11.85 -12.96 11.67
C ALA A 35 10.84 -13.67 10.73
N TRP A 36 9.99 -12.90 10.06
CA TRP A 36 9.08 -13.43 9.02
C TRP A 36 9.82 -13.75 7.72
N LYS A 37 10.80 -12.93 7.34
CA LYS A 37 11.62 -13.11 6.13
C LYS A 37 12.47 -14.36 6.19
N THR A 38 13.07 -14.64 7.34
CA THR A 38 13.89 -15.84 7.56
C THR A 38 13.07 -17.11 7.75
N GLY A 39 11.74 -16.97 7.94
CA GLY A 39 10.85 -18.08 8.25
C GLY A 39 10.95 -18.58 9.69
N GLU A 40 11.70 -17.89 10.57
CA GLU A 40 11.78 -18.22 12.00
C GLU A 40 10.40 -18.17 12.66
N LYS A 41 9.56 -17.22 12.23
CA LYS A 41 8.17 -17.09 12.69
C LYS A 41 7.24 -16.94 11.52
N GLN A 42 6.07 -17.57 11.60
CA GLN A 42 4.97 -17.32 10.68
C GLN A 42 3.96 -16.37 11.31
N PRO A 43 3.61 -15.26 10.64
CA PRO A 43 2.60 -14.36 11.14
C PRO A 43 1.22 -15.00 11.19
N THR A 44 0.43 -14.55 12.15
CA THR A 44 -1.03 -14.73 12.14
C THR A 44 -1.71 -13.63 11.34
N LEU A 45 -2.94 -13.86 10.86
CA LEU A 45 -3.73 -12.82 10.19
C LEU A 45 -3.87 -11.54 11.03
N LYS A 46 -4.05 -11.67 12.35
CA LYS A 46 -4.12 -10.52 13.26
C LYS A 46 -2.81 -9.75 13.35
N GLN A 47 -1.68 -10.45 13.29
CA GLN A 47 -0.36 -9.80 13.28
C GLN A 47 -0.11 -9.09 11.95
N LEU A 48 -0.57 -9.65 10.82
CA LEU A 48 -0.52 -8.97 9.53
C LEU A 48 -1.37 -7.70 9.51
N GLU A 49 -2.58 -7.75 10.06
CA GLU A 49 -3.44 -6.57 10.17
C GLU A 49 -2.80 -5.48 11.06
N ALA A 50 -2.25 -5.87 12.21
CA ALA A 50 -1.53 -4.95 13.08
C ALA A 50 -0.29 -4.37 12.38
N MET A 51 0.43 -5.18 11.61
CA MET A 51 1.60 -4.73 10.85
C MET A 51 1.21 -3.73 9.77
N SER A 52 0.17 -4.01 9.00
CA SER A 52 -0.37 -3.12 7.97
C SER A 52 -0.66 -1.71 8.52
N ARG A 53 -1.27 -1.63 9.71
CA ARG A 53 -1.54 -0.36 10.40
C ARG A 53 -0.26 0.35 10.86
N LYS A 54 0.74 -0.39 11.34
CA LYS A 54 2.02 0.19 11.80
C LYS A 54 2.85 0.71 10.62
N THR A 55 2.86 0.02 9.49
CA THR A 55 3.73 0.32 8.35
C THR A 55 3.05 1.15 7.26
N HIS A 56 1.74 1.42 7.37
CA HIS A 56 0.92 2.01 6.31
C HIS A 56 1.04 1.25 4.97
N ILE A 57 1.30 -0.05 5.03
CA ILE A 57 1.30 -0.91 3.85
C ILE A 57 -0.09 -1.55 3.74
N PRO A 58 -0.75 -1.52 2.58
CA PRO A 58 -2.02 -2.19 2.38
C PRO A 58 -1.96 -3.66 2.81
N PHE A 59 -2.91 -4.09 3.65
CA PHE A 59 -2.95 -5.47 4.17
C PHE A 59 -2.85 -6.54 3.06
N GLY A 60 -3.50 -6.31 1.92
CA GLY A 60 -3.48 -7.23 0.79
C GLY A 60 -2.07 -7.47 0.22
N TYR A 61 -1.14 -6.51 0.39
CA TYR A 61 0.21 -6.66 -0.15
C TYR A 61 1.02 -7.73 0.56
N PHE A 62 0.77 -7.97 1.85
CA PHE A 62 1.41 -9.05 2.61
C PHE A 62 1.03 -10.44 2.10
N LEU A 63 -0.01 -10.55 1.26
CA LEU A 63 -0.50 -11.80 0.69
C LEU A 63 -0.01 -12.03 -0.76
N LEU A 64 0.76 -11.09 -1.31
CA LEU A 64 1.30 -11.21 -2.66
C LEU A 64 2.45 -12.22 -2.71
N GLN A 65 2.65 -12.82 -3.89
CA GLN A 65 3.81 -13.69 -4.15
C GLN A 65 5.04 -12.89 -4.59
N THR A 66 4.80 -11.77 -5.27
CA THR A 66 5.82 -10.85 -5.77
C THR A 66 5.52 -9.43 -5.30
N PRO A 67 6.52 -8.55 -5.18
CA PRO A 67 6.29 -7.15 -4.91
C PRO A 67 5.27 -6.54 -5.88
N PRO A 68 4.40 -5.63 -5.42
CA PRO A 68 3.47 -4.95 -6.29
C PRO A 68 4.22 -3.98 -7.22
N ASP A 69 3.71 -3.84 -8.43
CA ASP A 69 4.10 -2.79 -9.37
C ASP A 69 3.10 -1.64 -9.21
N GLU A 70 3.58 -0.51 -8.69
CA GLU A 70 2.75 0.67 -8.41
C GLU A 70 2.96 1.69 -9.53
N ASP A 71 1.99 1.79 -10.43
CA ASP A 71 1.94 2.84 -11.46
C ASP A 71 1.39 4.13 -10.84
N ILE A 72 2.12 5.24 -10.99
CA ILE A 72 1.83 6.51 -10.32
C ILE A 72 1.97 7.64 -11.34
N ALA A 73 1.35 7.46 -12.52
CA ALA A 73 1.37 8.42 -13.61
C ALA A 73 1.03 9.87 -13.18
N LEU A 74 0.13 10.05 -12.20
CA LEU A 74 -0.21 11.38 -11.68
C LEU A 74 0.95 12.08 -10.94
N ALA A 75 1.86 11.33 -10.31
CA ALA A 75 2.99 11.93 -9.61
C ALA A 75 4.01 12.58 -10.55
N GLU A 76 4.02 12.21 -11.84
CA GLU A 76 4.91 12.82 -12.85
C GLU A 76 4.59 14.31 -13.10
N TYR A 77 3.36 14.75 -12.82
CA TYR A 77 2.89 16.11 -13.09
C TYR A 77 3.06 17.07 -11.91
N ARG A 78 3.70 16.64 -10.81
CA ARG A 78 3.79 17.44 -9.58
C ARG A 78 4.67 18.69 -9.70
N THR A 79 5.67 18.71 -10.58
CA THR A 79 6.55 19.88 -10.79
C THR A 79 7.05 19.99 -12.22
N VAL A 80 7.11 21.24 -12.74
CA VAL A 80 7.76 21.54 -14.03
C VAL A 80 9.25 21.19 -13.91
N GLY A 81 9.71 20.23 -14.72
CA GLY A 81 11.08 19.73 -14.65
C GLY A 81 11.31 18.64 -13.60
N SER A 82 10.25 18.01 -13.07
CA SER A 82 10.40 16.79 -12.25
C SER A 82 11.25 15.76 -12.99
N LYS A 83 12.39 15.36 -12.40
CA LYS A 83 13.12 14.19 -12.90
C LYS A 83 12.22 12.97 -12.69
N LYS A 84 12.04 12.14 -13.72
CA LYS A 84 11.34 10.83 -13.68
C LYS A 84 11.81 9.85 -12.58
N SER A 85 12.82 10.22 -11.80
CA SER A 85 13.67 9.28 -11.06
C SER A 85 13.39 9.21 -9.56
N GLN A 86 12.44 9.98 -9.02
CA GLN A 86 12.08 9.86 -7.60
C GLN A 86 10.73 9.18 -7.48
N LYS A 87 10.74 7.89 -7.12
CA LYS A 87 9.54 7.16 -6.72
C LYS A 87 8.90 7.95 -5.57
N PRO A 88 7.62 8.35 -5.66
CA PRO A 88 6.97 9.11 -4.60
C PRO A 88 6.83 8.24 -3.34
N SER A 89 6.66 8.89 -2.18
CA SER A 89 6.42 8.17 -0.91
C SER A 89 5.10 7.41 -0.99
N ARG A 90 4.98 6.32 -0.22
CA ARG A 90 3.73 5.55 -0.13
C ARG A 90 2.56 6.43 0.31
N GLU A 91 2.79 7.29 1.31
CA GLU A 91 1.77 8.24 1.76
C GLU A 91 1.22 9.11 0.62
N LEU A 92 2.09 9.56 -0.29
CA LEU A 92 1.65 10.35 -1.44
C LEU A 92 0.86 9.50 -2.45
N ILE A 93 1.26 8.25 -2.67
CA ILE A 93 0.52 7.30 -3.52
C ILE A 93 -0.89 7.09 -2.96
N ASP A 94 -1.00 6.80 -1.65
CA ASP A 94 -2.28 6.57 -0.99
C ASP A 94 -3.22 7.78 -1.11
N ILE A 95 -2.67 9.00 -0.98
CA ILE A 95 -3.43 10.24 -1.18
C ILE A 95 -3.89 10.37 -2.63
N LEU A 96 -3.03 10.09 -3.61
CA LEU A 96 -3.38 10.17 -5.03
C LEU A 96 -4.49 9.19 -5.38
N ASP A 97 -4.42 7.96 -4.88
CA ASP A 97 -5.45 6.93 -5.09
C ASP A 97 -6.78 7.36 -4.46
N GLN A 98 -6.76 7.88 -3.23
CA GLN A 98 -7.95 8.38 -2.56
C GLN A 98 -8.61 9.53 -3.34
N MET A 99 -7.82 10.50 -3.80
CA MET A 99 -8.33 11.63 -4.56
C MET A 99 -8.87 11.20 -5.93
N THR A 100 -8.23 10.23 -6.58
CA THR A 100 -8.70 9.66 -7.85
C THR A 100 -10.05 8.97 -7.66
N ALA A 101 -10.20 8.16 -6.60
CA ALA A 101 -11.47 7.50 -6.29
C ALA A 101 -12.61 8.51 -6.04
N ILE A 102 -12.32 9.63 -5.36
CA ILE A 102 -13.31 10.72 -5.15
C ILE A 102 -13.69 11.35 -6.50
N GLN A 103 -12.73 11.64 -7.36
CA GLN A 103 -12.98 12.23 -8.68
C GLN A 103 -13.82 11.31 -9.58
N ASP A 104 -13.52 10.01 -9.59
CA ASP A 104 -14.27 9.03 -10.35
C ASP A 104 -15.69 8.89 -9.82
N TRP A 105 -15.87 8.86 -8.50
CA TRP A 105 -17.21 8.89 -7.89
C TRP A 105 -18.00 10.13 -8.31
N MET A 106 -17.41 11.33 -8.24
CA MET A 106 -18.08 12.58 -8.66
C MET A 106 -18.46 12.55 -10.15
N ARG A 107 -17.56 12.05 -11.00
CA ARG A 107 -17.79 11.94 -12.45
C ARG A 107 -18.97 11.01 -12.74
N ASP A 108 -19.04 9.89 -12.06
CA ASP A 108 -20.10 8.92 -12.26
C ASP A 108 -21.43 9.40 -11.68
N ASP A 109 -21.41 10.15 -10.59
CA ASP A 109 -22.61 10.78 -10.02
C ASP A 109 -23.22 11.82 -10.98
N LEU A 110 -22.39 12.72 -11.52
CA LEU A 110 -22.82 13.71 -12.53
C LEU A 110 -23.42 13.06 -13.79
N LYS A 111 -22.89 11.91 -14.22
CA LYS A 111 -23.45 11.17 -15.36
C LYS A 111 -24.84 10.61 -15.04
N ARG A 112 -25.08 10.15 -13.81
CA ARG A 112 -26.40 9.64 -13.38
C ARG A 112 -27.43 10.76 -13.34
N GLU A 113 -27.07 11.92 -12.79
CA GLU A 113 -27.99 13.08 -12.77
C GLU A 113 -28.37 13.53 -14.19
N GLN A 114 -27.42 13.51 -15.14
CA GLN A 114 -27.70 13.84 -16.54
C GLN A 114 -28.60 12.81 -17.23
N SER A 115 -28.47 11.51 -16.92
CA SER A 115 -29.37 10.49 -17.47
C SER A 115 -30.79 10.59 -16.89
N ASP A 116 -30.90 10.94 -15.60
CA ASP A 116 -32.19 11.08 -14.92
C ASP A 116 -32.92 12.35 -15.37
N ALA A 117 -32.18 13.45 -15.64
CA ALA A 117 -32.75 14.69 -16.18
C ALA A 117 -33.18 14.60 -17.66
N ALA A 118 -32.69 13.58 -18.38
CA ALA A 118 -33.01 13.35 -19.79
C ALA A 118 -34.17 12.36 -20.01
N THR A 119 -34.76 11.82 -18.93
CA THR A 119 -35.90 10.89 -18.94
C THR A 119 -37.16 11.58 -18.40
#